data_AF-Q54QX1-F1
#
_entry.id   AF-Q54QX1-F1
#
_cell.length_a   1.000
_cell.length_b   1.000
_cell.length_c   1.000
_cell.angle_alpha   90.00
_cell.angle_beta   90.00
_cell.angle_gamma   90.00
#
_symmetry.space_group_name_H-M   'P 1'
#
loop_
_entity.id
_entity.type
_entity.pdbx_description
1 polymer ?
#
loop_
_entity_poly.entity_id
_entity_poly.type
_entity_poly.pdbx_seq_one_letter_code
_entity_poly.pdbx_strand_id
1 'polypeptide(L)'
;MSDQEYYKDFSNKIIKERKKNIENDESKVIYFTLAGSHSFNLNVESSDKDYFGVYCSDIDDILVGDIKQPIIDSHEPDDYILFEVERFCELLYKGNPKLIEPMFTTRFCYKSPIWEQLFLNRKELISQSAIQHYLSYSKSQMGDASKLIFKNGSPISIECGGSEQEEEDKKKLLLSMINSNHSYCKKLYHTYRLLLDTKRMLELGEPMVYLQGEEREKIMKIRMGEEDLTATLAEIQQLFNQCYTRFQEVKEKKLIQENLNIKVLNDWLIKVRKQSYLQKEASSLGITSGKYTDADFEISDIKSYNLLKVYNHFQSLLTKHKLEGARILMIKRSGSVSHNLKHENEESFDEENGVEKKEDWIGVYVAPTESIFSLYPPPRRIDSTTVLCTSSKIEEPEDNTNQRDTYLSGIQLFELGYFIQLLSSGNHRVVECFYDKNSASDLVETKIWKDIKNLEVNSNFLSINLIHHCWGVSKGLVEKLQRSPSFSPSTPLSPNTSNVIPLSEKRKSLYHAQRLINRAEEILDKKNFTVYLDEDDDSTERNLLLRIKNSSDFNSDQLVSLTTSCLNQIKSVNDKIQKLSNISSADKKLNELSIKQSLKTILIKIRKSMIKIIV
;
A
#
# COMPACT_ATOMS: atom_id res chain seq x y z
N MET A 1 40.02 -2.84 -6.78
CA MET A 1 38.64 -2.44 -6.49
C MET A 1 38.71 -1.13 -5.74
N SER A 2 38.03 -0.09 -6.20
CA SER A 2 37.97 1.18 -5.45
C SER A 2 37.18 1.02 -4.14
N ASP A 3 37.38 1.91 -3.16
CA ASP A 3 36.60 1.88 -1.92
C ASP A 3 35.09 1.92 -2.18
N GLN A 4 34.64 2.71 -3.18
CA GLN A 4 33.24 2.76 -3.55
C GLN A 4 32.72 1.45 -4.15
N GLU A 5 33.52 0.77 -4.98
CA GLU A 5 33.16 -0.55 -5.51
C GLU A 5 33.07 -1.59 -4.40
N TYR A 6 33.97 -1.54 -3.41
CA TYR A 6 33.91 -2.40 -2.23
C TYR A 6 32.60 -2.21 -1.47
N TYR A 7 32.23 -0.97 -1.12
CA TYR A 7 31.00 -0.71 -0.38
C TYR A 7 29.73 -0.99 -1.19
N LYS A 8 29.78 -0.79 -2.51
CA LYS A 8 28.70 -1.20 -3.42
C LYS A 8 28.50 -2.72 -3.40
N ASP A 9 29.58 -3.51 -3.50
CA ASP A 9 29.50 -4.97 -3.46
C ASP A 9 29.02 -5.47 -2.08
N PHE A 10 29.58 -4.90 -1.01
CA PHE A 10 29.18 -5.20 0.37
C PHE A 10 27.68 -4.98 0.61
N SER A 11 27.16 -3.80 0.26
CA SER A 11 25.74 -3.48 0.44
C SER A 11 24.81 -4.30 -0.47
N ASN A 12 25.24 -4.67 -1.69
CA ASN A 12 24.45 -5.58 -2.53
C ASN A 12 24.45 -7.02 -2.00
N LYS A 13 25.54 -7.48 -1.37
CA LYS A 13 25.58 -8.79 -0.68
C LYS A 13 24.57 -8.85 0.46
N ILE A 14 24.45 -7.78 1.25
CA ILE A 14 23.42 -7.65 2.30
C ILE A 14 22.02 -7.84 1.71
N ILE A 15 21.69 -7.11 0.63
CA ILE A 15 20.37 -7.22 -0.02
C ILE A 15 20.13 -8.65 -0.51
N LYS A 16 21.11 -9.25 -1.20
CA LYS A 16 21.01 -10.62 -1.73
C LYS A 16 20.78 -11.65 -0.62
N GLU A 17 21.46 -11.52 0.51
CA GLU A 17 21.29 -12.43 1.65
C GLU A 17 19.88 -12.30 2.25
N ARG A 18 19.38 -11.07 2.39
CA ARG A 18 18.06 -10.79 2.97
C ARG A 18 16.90 -11.10 2.03
N LYS A 19 17.15 -11.05 0.73
CA LYS A 19 16.22 -11.42 -0.33
C LYS A 19 16.49 -12.81 -0.93
N LYS A 20 17.27 -13.67 -0.26
CA LYS A 20 17.69 -14.99 -0.80
C LYS A 20 16.54 -15.94 -1.20
N ASN A 21 15.35 -15.75 -0.63
CA ASN A 21 14.15 -16.53 -0.95
C ASN A 21 13.45 -16.04 -2.23
N ILE A 22 13.94 -14.97 -2.84
CA ILE A 22 13.42 -14.39 -4.08
C ILE A 22 14.41 -14.75 -5.18
N GLU A 23 14.00 -15.69 -6.03
CA GLU A 23 14.80 -16.16 -7.15
C GLU A 23 15.02 -15.02 -8.17
N ASN A 24 16.25 -14.89 -8.68
CA ASN A 24 16.65 -13.90 -9.69
C ASN A 24 16.38 -12.44 -9.29
N ASP A 25 16.38 -12.11 -7.99
CA ASP A 25 16.25 -10.72 -7.52
C ASP A 25 17.45 -9.87 -7.96
N GLU A 26 17.21 -8.82 -8.74
CA GLU A 26 18.22 -7.87 -9.19
C GLU A 26 18.19 -6.55 -8.40
N SER A 27 17.70 -6.56 -7.16
CA SER A 27 17.68 -5.36 -6.33
C SER A 27 19.10 -4.82 -6.12
N LYS A 28 19.26 -3.51 -6.25
CA LYS A 28 20.59 -2.87 -6.20
C LYS A 28 20.58 -1.62 -5.35
N VAL A 29 21.63 -1.46 -4.56
CA VAL A 29 21.92 -0.24 -3.82
C VAL A 29 22.14 0.92 -4.80
N ILE A 30 21.55 2.08 -4.50
CA ILE A 30 21.77 3.34 -5.25
C ILE A 30 22.53 4.37 -4.42
N TYR A 31 22.56 4.19 -3.09
CA TYR A 31 23.31 5.01 -2.15
C TYR A 31 23.64 4.24 -0.86
N PHE A 32 24.83 4.43 -0.32
CA PHE A 32 25.30 3.81 0.92
C PHE A 32 26.29 4.74 1.64
N THR A 33 26.18 4.87 2.95
CA THR A 33 27.06 5.71 3.75
C THR A 33 27.16 5.21 5.19
N LEU A 34 28.21 5.65 5.90
CA LEU A 34 28.25 5.56 7.36
C LEU A 34 27.14 6.42 7.98
N ALA A 35 26.51 5.86 9.00
CA ALA A 35 25.56 6.50 9.87
C ALA A 35 26.15 6.61 11.28
N GLY A 36 25.32 7.05 12.24
CA GLY A 36 25.67 7.06 13.65
C GLY A 36 26.95 7.86 13.94
N SER A 37 27.65 7.48 15.00
CA SER A 37 28.71 8.33 15.56
C SER A 37 29.93 8.51 14.64
N HIS A 38 30.24 7.52 13.80
CA HIS A 38 31.33 7.63 12.81
C HIS A 38 31.00 8.66 11.73
N SER A 39 29.74 8.73 11.28
CA SER A 39 29.30 9.74 10.30
C SER A 39 29.51 11.16 10.83
N PHE A 40 29.25 11.35 12.13
CA PHE A 40 29.33 12.66 12.78
C PHE A 40 30.71 13.04 13.33
N ASN A 41 31.74 12.21 13.16
CA ASN A 41 33.04 12.39 13.80
C ASN A 41 32.98 12.39 15.34
N LEU A 42 31.99 11.69 15.90
CA LEU A 42 31.75 11.59 17.33
C LEU A 42 32.10 10.21 17.89
N ASN A 43 32.60 9.29 17.07
CA ASN A 43 32.95 7.94 17.48
C ASN A 43 34.09 7.93 18.51
N VAL A 44 34.03 6.94 19.40
CA VAL A 44 35.09 6.54 20.32
C VAL A 44 35.56 5.13 19.97
N GLU A 45 36.61 4.63 20.61
CA GLU A 45 37.19 3.30 20.32
C GLU A 45 36.17 2.16 20.43
N SER A 46 35.22 2.24 21.36
CA SER A 46 34.14 1.28 21.55
C SER A 46 32.94 1.46 20.61
N SER A 47 32.96 2.47 19.71
CA SER A 47 31.82 2.74 18.83
C SER A 47 31.78 1.76 17.66
N ASP A 48 30.67 1.05 17.57
CA ASP A 48 30.24 0.27 16.43
C ASP A 48 30.07 1.13 15.17
N LYS A 49 30.06 0.47 14.01
CA LYS A 49 29.81 1.11 12.73
C LYS A 49 28.35 0.90 12.34
N ASP A 50 27.61 2.00 12.27
CA ASP A 50 26.29 2.03 11.68
C ASP A 50 26.37 2.37 10.19
N TYR A 51 25.53 1.75 9.37
CA TYR A 51 25.38 2.08 7.96
C TYR A 51 23.94 2.46 7.61
N PHE A 52 23.83 3.41 6.69
CA PHE A 52 22.59 3.81 6.05
C PHE A 52 22.69 3.54 4.55
N GLY A 53 21.62 3.06 3.94
CA GLY A 53 21.54 2.95 2.50
C GLY A 53 20.15 3.04 1.92
N VAL A 54 20.13 3.19 0.60
CA VAL A 54 18.92 3.20 -0.21
C VAL A 54 19.13 2.26 -1.38
N TYR A 55 18.15 1.40 -1.64
CA TYR A 55 18.18 0.46 -2.75
C TYR A 55 16.92 0.55 -3.61
N CYS A 56 17.06 0.19 -4.87
CA CYS A 56 15.95 -0.01 -5.78
C CYS A 56 15.64 -1.51 -5.81
N SER A 57 14.39 -1.88 -5.48
CA SER A 57 13.92 -3.26 -5.70
C SER A 57 13.95 -3.64 -7.18
N ASP A 58 13.98 -4.95 -7.43
CA ASP A 58 13.83 -5.53 -8.76
C ASP A 58 12.60 -4.95 -9.49
N ILE A 59 12.80 -4.55 -10.75
CA ILE A 59 11.76 -3.90 -11.53
C ILE A 59 10.53 -4.78 -11.76
N ASP A 60 10.67 -6.11 -11.83
CA ASP A 60 9.54 -7.01 -12.04
C ASP A 60 8.64 -7.06 -10.78
N ASP A 61 9.21 -6.91 -9.59
CA ASP A 61 8.42 -6.79 -8.35
C ASP A 61 7.68 -5.45 -8.29
N ILE A 62 8.32 -4.36 -8.76
CA ILE A 62 7.67 -3.05 -8.91
C ILE A 62 6.53 -3.11 -9.92
N LEU A 63 6.76 -3.78 -11.06
CA LEU A 63 5.74 -3.97 -12.09
C LEU A 63 4.61 -4.90 -11.67
N VAL A 64 4.74 -5.67 -10.59
CA VAL A 64 3.59 -6.35 -9.97
C VAL A 64 2.87 -5.42 -9.00
N GLY A 65 3.62 -4.57 -8.29
CA GLY A 65 3.10 -3.70 -7.22
C GLY A 65 3.15 -4.36 -5.83
N ASP A 66 4.03 -5.35 -5.63
CA ASP A 66 4.18 -6.10 -4.37
C ASP A 66 5.58 -5.90 -3.77
N ILE A 67 5.81 -4.74 -3.15
CA ILE A 67 7.06 -4.44 -2.44
C ILE A 67 7.00 -5.08 -1.05
N LYS A 68 7.57 -6.27 -0.91
CA LYS A 68 7.49 -7.07 0.33
C LYS A 68 8.36 -6.56 1.48
N GLN A 69 9.49 -5.94 1.15
CA GLN A 69 10.47 -5.44 2.11
C GLN A 69 10.77 -4.00 1.74
N PRO A 70 10.09 -3.01 2.34
CA PRO A 70 10.40 -1.59 2.13
C PRO A 70 11.57 -1.09 2.99
N ILE A 71 11.95 -1.86 4.02
CA ILE A 71 13.08 -1.61 4.93
C ILE A 71 13.79 -2.94 5.18
N ILE A 72 15.12 -2.93 5.14
CA ILE A 72 15.98 -4.05 5.51
C ILE A 72 16.92 -3.55 6.61
N ASP A 73 16.84 -4.13 7.80
CA ASP A 73 17.64 -3.76 8.98
C ASP A 73 18.26 -4.99 9.67
N SER A 74 19.41 -4.77 10.32
CA SER A 74 20.15 -5.80 11.05
C SER A 74 21.16 -5.19 12.00
N HIS A 75 21.62 -6.01 12.95
CA HIS A 75 22.77 -5.74 13.81
C HIS A 75 23.99 -6.61 13.52
N GLU A 76 23.90 -7.49 12.52
CA GLU A 76 24.99 -8.40 12.13
C GLU A 76 25.28 -8.30 10.62
N PRO A 77 26.57 -8.29 10.19
CA PRO A 77 27.78 -8.25 11.03
C PRO A 77 28.07 -6.86 11.64
N ASP A 78 27.53 -5.82 11.01
CA ASP A 78 27.52 -4.43 11.47
C ASP A 78 26.06 -3.95 11.48
N ASP A 79 25.77 -2.89 12.23
CA ASP A 79 24.44 -2.26 12.24
C ASP A 79 24.16 -1.60 10.89
N TYR A 80 23.04 -1.94 10.26
CA TYR A 80 22.61 -1.27 9.03
C TYR A 80 21.12 -1.10 8.93
N ILE A 81 20.73 -0.05 8.21
CA ILE A 81 19.37 0.15 7.73
C ILE A 81 19.39 0.56 6.25
N LEU A 82 18.65 -0.20 5.45
CA LEU A 82 18.48 0.04 4.02
C LEU A 82 17.01 0.32 3.73
N PHE A 83 16.74 1.43 3.06
CA PHE A 83 15.40 1.79 2.63
C PHE A 83 15.20 1.45 1.16
N GLU A 84 14.06 0.87 0.83
CA GLU A 84 13.59 0.82 -0.55
C GLU A 84 13.36 2.26 -1.04
N VAL A 85 13.73 2.58 -2.28
CA VAL A 85 13.75 3.96 -2.79
C VAL A 85 12.41 4.69 -2.73
N GLU A 86 11.28 4.00 -2.92
CA GLU A 86 9.93 4.57 -2.72
C GLU A 86 9.78 4.96 -1.26
N ARG A 87 10.02 4.01 -0.33
CA ARG A 87 9.93 4.25 1.11
C ARG A 87 10.87 5.35 1.61
N PHE A 88 12.07 5.43 1.05
CA PHE A 88 13.02 6.51 1.29
C PHE A 88 12.39 7.86 0.91
N CYS A 89 11.82 7.98 -0.30
CA CYS A 89 11.15 9.21 -0.73
C CYS A 89 9.98 9.60 0.17
N GLU A 90 9.16 8.63 0.60
CA GLU A 90 8.04 8.88 1.51
C GLU A 90 8.49 9.50 2.84
N LEU A 91 9.51 8.91 3.46
CA LEU A 91 10.02 9.35 4.75
C LEU A 91 10.84 10.64 4.63
N LEU A 92 11.51 10.84 3.50
CA LEU A 92 12.24 12.06 3.18
C LEU A 92 11.29 13.25 2.98
N TYR A 93 10.17 13.07 2.29
CA TYR A 93 9.12 14.09 2.16
C TYR A 93 8.55 14.50 3.51
N LYS A 94 8.35 13.53 4.41
CA LYS A 94 7.95 13.79 5.80
C LYS A 94 9.04 14.50 6.60
N GLY A 95 10.22 14.81 6.05
CA GLY A 95 11.23 15.60 6.75
C GLY A 95 11.93 14.85 7.89
N ASN A 96 12.04 13.52 7.82
CA ASN A 96 12.67 12.73 8.88
C ASN A 96 14.19 13.02 8.98
N PRO A 97 14.71 13.50 10.14
CA PRO A 97 16.12 13.85 10.31
C PRO A 97 17.09 12.73 9.90
N LYS A 98 16.78 11.47 10.21
CA LYS A 98 17.64 10.31 9.90
C LYS A 98 17.84 10.08 8.40
N LEU A 99 16.93 10.60 7.56
CA LEU A 99 17.02 10.50 6.10
C LEU A 99 17.56 11.79 5.48
N ILE A 100 17.35 12.94 6.12
CA ILE A 100 17.90 14.22 5.71
C ILE A 100 19.40 14.26 5.95
N GLU A 101 19.88 13.86 7.14
CA GLU A 101 21.30 13.94 7.51
C GLU A 101 22.22 13.27 6.47
N PRO A 102 21.99 12.02 6.03
CA PRO A 102 22.80 11.39 4.99
C PRO A 102 22.88 12.20 3.68
N MET A 103 21.86 12.98 3.33
CA MET A 103 21.89 13.80 2.10
C MET A 103 22.94 14.91 2.13
N PHE A 104 23.40 15.32 3.32
CA PHE A 104 24.38 16.39 3.51
C PHE A 104 25.80 15.91 3.80
N THR A 105 26.04 14.59 3.81
CA THR A 105 27.40 14.07 3.95
C THR A 105 28.15 14.09 2.61
N THR A 106 29.36 14.62 2.62
CA THR A 106 30.31 14.49 1.51
C THR A 106 31.16 13.22 1.63
N ARG A 107 31.07 12.51 2.77
CA ARG A 107 31.85 11.32 3.12
C ARG A 107 31.06 10.03 2.91
N PHE A 108 30.33 9.94 1.80
CA PHE A 108 29.54 8.76 1.45
C PHE A 108 30.44 7.56 1.09
N CYS A 109 29.93 6.35 1.30
CA CYS A 109 30.64 5.12 0.95
C CYS A 109 30.41 4.76 -0.53
N TYR A 110 29.19 4.92 -1.03
CA TYR A 110 28.81 4.70 -2.42
C TYR A 110 27.64 5.58 -2.81
N LYS A 111 27.66 6.13 -4.02
CA LYS A 111 26.49 6.73 -4.67
C LYS A 111 26.47 6.42 -6.16
N SER A 112 25.30 6.10 -6.67
CA SER A 112 25.08 5.88 -8.10
C SER A 112 24.95 7.23 -8.86
N PRO A 113 25.13 7.26 -10.19
CA PRO A 113 24.92 8.48 -10.97
C PRO A 113 23.52 9.07 -10.85
N ILE A 114 22.48 8.24 -10.69
CA ILE A 114 21.10 8.73 -10.55
C ILE A 114 20.86 9.42 -9.20
N TRP A 115 21.58 9.02 -8.16
CA TRP A 115 21.54 9.67 -6.85
C TRP A 115 22.04 11.11 -6.91
N GLU A 116 22.99 11.41 -7.80
CA GLU A 116 23.58 12.76 -7.93
C GLU A 116 22.51 13.82 -8.23
N GLN A 117 21.48 13.46 -9.00
CA GLN A 117 20.39 14.39 -9.33
C GLN A 117 19.63 14.86 -8.09
N LEU A 118 19.40 13.96 -7.12
CA LEU A 118 18.75 14.30 -5.87
C LEU A 118 19.73 15.02 -4.93
N PHE A 119 20.99 14.57 -4.89
CA PHE A 119 22.04 15.15 -4.06
C PHE A 119 22.33 16.63 -4.40
N LEU A 120 22.31 17.00 -5.69
CA LEU A 120 22.51 18.38 -6.13
C LEU A 120 21.39 19.33 -5.69
N ASN A 121 20.16 18.82 -5.50
CA ASN A 121 19.01 19.59 -5.05
C ASN A 121 18.70 19.44 -3.55
N ARG A 122 19.60 18.83 -2.77
CA ARG A 122 19.39 18.53 -1.34
C ARG A 122 18.99 19.73 -0.47
N LYS A 123 19.36 20.95 -0.87
CA LYS A 123 18.96 22.18 -0.15
C LYS A 123 17.44 22.34 -0.06
N GLU A 124 16.69 21.82 -1.03
CA GLU A 124 15.22 21.84 -1.00
C GLU A 124 14.63 20.98 0.12
N LEU A 125 15.41 20.04 0.68
CA LEU A 125 14.97 19.21 1.81
C LEU A 125 14.81 20.04 3.09
N ILE A 126 15.48 21.20 3.17
CA ILE A 126 15.37 22.14 4.29
C ILE A 126 14.03 22.87 4.15
N SER A 127 13.05 22.39 4.90
CA SER A 127 11.67 22.88 4.91
C SER A 127 11.20 23.12 6.34
N GLN A 128 10.11 23.87 6.52
CA GLN A 128 9.53 24.06 7.84
C GLN A 128 9.11 22.74 8.48
N SER A 129 8.59 21.80 7.68
CA SER A 129 8.24 20.44 8.11
C SER A 129 9.46 19.66 8.63
N ALA A 130 10.59 19.70 7.92
CA ALA A 130 11.83 19.10 8.39
C ALA A 130 12.30 19.74 9.71
N ILE A 131 12.36 21.06 9.79
CA ILE A 131 12.79 21.79 11.01
C ILE A 131 11.87 21.47 12.20
N GLN A 132 10.56 21.39 11.97
CA GLN A 132 9.57 20.98 12.97
C GLN A 132 9.89 19.58 13.52
N HIS A 133 10.29 18.64 12.65
CA HIS A 133 10.67 17.30 13.08
C HIS A 133 11.96 17.26 13.90
N TYR A 134 12.98 18.04 13.53
CA TYR A 134 14.17 18.21 14.36
C TYR A 134 13.80 18.73 15.77
N LEU A 135 12.98 19.78 15.85
CA LEU A 135 12.52 20.34 17.12
C LEU A 135 11.72 19.33 17.95
N SER A 136 10.75 18.64 17.33
CA SER A 136 9.93 17.63 18.01
C SER A 136 10.78 16.47 18.54
N TYR A 137 11.76 16.01 17.77
CA TYR A 137 12.63 14.92 18.16
C TYR A 137 13.61 15.35 19.27
N SER A 138 14.20 16.54 19.18
CA SER A 138 15.01 17.14 20.26
C SER A 138 14.21 17.26 21.55
N LYS A 139 12.97 17.77 21.49
CA LYS A 139 12.08 17.87 22.66
C LYS A 139 11.82 16.51 23.31
N SER A 140 11.60 15.46 22.50
CA SER A 140 11.40 14.10 23.00
C SER A 140 12.67 13.56 23.68
N GLN A 141 13.84 13.71 23.06
CA GLN A 141 15.11 13.24 23.61
C GLN A 141 15.48 13.96 24.91
N MET A 142 15.21 15.27 25.00
CA MET A 142 15.34 16.04 26.24
C MET A 142 14.45 15.49 27.35
N GLY A 143 13.17 15.24 27.04
CA GLY A 143 12.22 14.69 28.02
C GLY A 143 12.65 13.32 28.54
N ASP A 144 13.15 12.45 27.67
CA ASP A 144 13.70 11.15 28.07
C ASP A 144 14.96 11.28 28.91
N ALA A 145 15.88 12.20 28.54
CA ALA A 145 17.08 12.46 29.31
C ALA A 145 16.73 12.94 30.73
N SER A 146 15.81 13.90 30.85
CA SER A 146 15.34 14.38 32.15
C SER A 146 14.73 13.27 33.00
N LYS A 147 13.91 12.37 32.42
CA LYS A 147 13.35 11.23 33.16
C LYS A 147 14.43 10.28 33.70
N LEU A 148 15.48 10.04 32.94
CA LEU A 148 16.60 9.18 33.35
C LEU A 148 17.42 9.83 34.47
N ILE A 149 17.62 11.15 34.39
CA ILE A 149 18.39 11.93 35.37
C ILE A 149 17.65 12.04 36.70
N PHE A 150 16.33 12.25 36.66
CA PHE A 150 15.48 12.51 37.84
C PHE A 150 14.60 11.32 38.22
N LYS A 151 14.99 10.08 37.89
CA LYS A 151 14.15 8.86 38.05
C LYS A 151 13.54 8.68 39.45
N ASN A 152 14.15 9.27 40.49
CA ASN A 152 13.68 9.26 41.88
C ASN A 152 13.50 10.68 42.49
N GLY A 153 13.32 11.72 41.68
CA GLY A 153 13.20 13.12 42.14
C GLY A 153 14.53 13.79 42.52
N SER A 154 15.61 13.01 42.68
CA SER A 154 16.97 13.49 42.87
C SER A 154 17.83 13.24 41.62
N PRO A 155 18.79 14.11 41.29
CA PRO A 155 19.79 13.83 40.28
C PRO A 155 20.57 12.57 40.67
N ILE A 156 21.07 11.82 39.68
CA ILE A 156 22.09 10.79 39.93
C ILE A 156 23.33 11.50 40.50
N SER A 157 23.52 11.46 41.82
CA SER A 157 24.72 11.97 42.47
C SER A 157 25.85 10.96 42.27
N ILE A 158 26.74 11.25 41.33
CA ILE A 158 28.04 10.56 41.23
C ILE A 158 28.99 11.31 42.16
N GLU A 159 28.99 10.97 43.45
CA GLU A 159 29.90 11.60 44.42
C GLU A 159 31.36 11.18 44.15
N CYS A 160 32.24 12.18 44.10
CA CYS A 160 33.69 12.02 43.97
C CYS A 160 34.30 11.64 45.33
N GLY A 161 34.92 10.46 45.40
CA GLY A 161 35.54 9.91 46.61
C GLY A 161 35.56 8.39 46.56
N GLY A 162 36.70 7.78 46.88
CA GLY A 162 36.86 6.33 46.90
C GLY A 162 38.33 5.91 46.76
N SER A 163 38.61 4.67 47.12
CA SER A 163 39.89 4.00 46.87
C SER A 163 40.20 3.90 45.37
N GLU A 164 41.48 3.69 44.99
CA GLU A 164 41.88 3.52 43.57
C GLU A 164 41.03 2.48 42.83
N GLN A 165 40.67 1.38 43.51
CA GLN A 165 39.82 0.33 42.96
C GLN A 165 38.38 0.80 42.72
N GLU A 166 37.80 1.58 43.65
CA GLU A 166 36.46 2.17 43.47
C GLU A 166 36.44 3.21 42.35
N GLU A 167 37.52 3.97 42.17
CA GLU A 167 37.63 4.91 41.05
C GLU A 167 37.68 4.17 39.71
N GLU A 168 38.36 3.04 39.63
CA GLU A 168 38.41 2.22 38.42
C GLU A 168 37.08 1.51 38.11
N ASP A 169 36.40 0.99 39.12
CA ASP A 169 35.05 0.41 38.96
C ASP A 169 34.02 1.49 38.59
N LYS A 170 34.15 2.71 39.13
CA LYS A 170 33.37 3.88 38.71
C LYS A 170 33.65 4.27 37.26
N LYS A 171 34.92 4.28 36.82
CA LYS A 171 35.29 4.52 35.41
C LYS A 171 34.67 3.46 34.50
N LYS A 172 34.71 2.17 34.88
CA LYS A 172 34.05 1.07 34.14
C LYS A 172 32.54 1.24 34.11
N LEU A 173 31.91 1.59 35.24
CA LEU A 173 30.46 1.84 35.31
C LEU A 173 30.07 3.04 34.44
N LEU A 174 30.78 4.16 34.54
CA LEU A 174 30.58 5.34 33.71
C LEU A 174 30.77 5.00 32.22
N LEU A 175 31.82 4.26 31.87
CA LEU A 175 32.07 3.81 30.50
C LEU A 175 30.94 2.91 29.97
N SER A 176 30.44 1.98 30.78
CA SER A 176 29.29 1.13 30.41
C SER A 176 27.99 1.93 30.28
N MET A 177 27.79 2.95 31.13
CA MET A 177 26.67 3.89 30.98
C MET A 177 26.84 4.72 29.71
N ILE A 178 28.01 5.29 29.43
CA ILE A 178 28.28 6.09 28.22
C ILE A 178 28.00 5.27 26.94
N ASN A 179 28.38 3.98 26.94
CA ASN A 179 28.15 3.08 25.82
C ASN A 179 26.69 2.60 25.69
N SER A 180 25.87 2.73 26.73
CA SER A 180 24.45 2.32 26.68
C SER A 180 23.62 3.25 25.79
N ASN A 181 22.80 2.66 24.92
CA ASN A 181 21.80 3.37 24.12
C ASN A 181 20.77 4.13 24.97
N HIS A 182 20.63 3.78 26.24
CA HIS A 182 19.67 4.34 27.17
C HIS A 182 20.30 5.29 28.19
N SER A 183 21.51 5.78 27.94
CA SER A 183 22.16 6.77 28.81
C SER A 183 21.64 8.18 28.54
N TYR A 184 21.61 8.99 29.61
CA TYR A 184 21.25 10.39 29.46
C TYR A 184 22.31 11.13 28.63
N CYS A 185 23.62 10.82 28.76
CA CYS A 185 24.68 11.43 27.96
C CYS A 185 24.44 11.25 26.45
N LYS A 186 24.06 10.03 26.01
CA LYS A 186 23.74 9.76 24.60
C LYS A 186 22.59 10.62 24.10
N LYS A 187 21.54 10.76 24.91
CA LYS A 187 20.38 11.61 24.59
C LYS A 187 20.73 13.09 24.55
N LEU A 188 21.55 13.57 25.48
CA LEU A 188 21.94 14.99 25.58
C LEU A 188 22.83 15.43 24.42
N TYR A 189 23.93 14.72 24.13
CA TYR A 189 24.81 15.12 23.03
C TYR A 189 24.07 15.07 21.68
N HIS A 190 23.19 14.08 21.51
CA HIS A 190 22.41 13.91 20.30
C HIS A 190 21.39 15.05 20.15
N THR A 191 20.70 15.42 21.22
CA THR A 191 19.81 16.59 21.25
C THR A 191 20.57 17.86 20.89
N TYR A 192 21.72 18.09 21.54
CA TYR A 192 22.51 19.30 21.31
C TYR A 192 22.93 19.40 19.84
N ARG A 193 23.42 18.31 19.25
CA ARG A 193 23.73 18.22 17.82
C ARG A 193 22.55 18.60 16.93
N LEU A 194 21.38 17.98 17.16
CA LEU A 194 20.17 18.26 16.37
C LEU A 194 19.76 19.73 16.47
N LEU A 195 19.91 20.34 17.64
CA LEU A 195 19.60 21.76 17.84
C LEU A 195 20.58 22.69 17.12
N LEU A 196 21.86 22.34 17.05
CA LEU A 196 22.83 23.10 16.25
C LEU A 196 22.50 23.02 14.76
N ASP A 197 22.15 21.84 14.24
CA ASP A 197 21.66 21.69 12.86
C ASP A 197 20.36 22.47 12.63
N THR A 198 19.44 22.45 13.60
CA THR A 198 18.20 23.25 13.57
C THR A 198 18.52 24.74 13.46
N LYS A 199 19.45 25.24 14.26
CA LYS A 199 19.89 26.63 14.22
C LYS A 199 20.46 27.01 12.85
N ARG A 200 21.35 26.20 12.29
CA ARG A 200 21.91 26.42 10.94
C ARG A 200 20.81 26.51 9.88
N MET A 201 19.87 25.56 9.89
CA MET A 201 18.77 25.54 8.93
C MET A 201 17.87 26.78 9.05
N LEU A 202 17.62 27.27 10.27
CA LEU A 202 16.87 28.51 10.52
C LEU A 202 17.60 29.78 10.05
N GLU A 203 18.91 29.70 9.85
CA GLU A 203 19.78 30.72 9.30
C GLU A 203 20.03 30.53 7.79
N LEU A 204 19.24 29.68 7.13
CA LEU A 204 19.37 29.31 5.71
C LEU A 204 20.66 28.56 5.35
N GLY A 205 21.34 28.01 6.36
CA GLY A 205 22.50 27.13 6.22
C GLY A 205 22.12 25.65 6.07
N GLU A 206 23.13 24.82 5.82
CA GLU A 206 22.99 23.36 5.71
C GLU A 206 23.26 22.68 7.07
N PRO A 207 22.59 21.55 7.40
CA PRO A 207 22.98 20.74 8.55
C PRO A 207 24.39 20.18 8.34
N MET A 208 25.14 20.02 9.44
CA MET A 208 26.53 19.58 9.40
C MET A 208 26.64 18.14 9.85
N VAL A 209 26.94 17.25 8.91
CA VAL A 209 27.12 15.83 9.23
C VAL A 209 28.50 15.62 9.86
N TYR A 210 29.59 15.94 9.17
CA TYR A 210 30.92 15.70 9.74
C TYR A 210 31.39 16.90 10.58
N LEU A 211 31.39 16.74 11.91
CA LEU A 211 31.68 17.82 12.86
C LEU A 211 33.19 17.96 13.11
N GLN A 212 33.66 19.21 13.25
CA GLN A 212 35.06 19.53 13.56
C GLN A 212 35.14 20.74 14.50
N GLY A 213 36.33 20.99 15.07
CA GLY A 213 36.61 22.14 15.93
C GLY A 213 35.86 22.12 17.27
N GLU A 214 35.67 23.31 17.84
CA GLU A 214 35.11 23.52 19.19
C GLU A 214 33.72 22.89 19.35
N GLU A 215 32.90 22.90 18.31
CA GLU A 215 31.56 22.29 18.36
C GLU A 215 31.63 20.78 18.58
N ARG A 216 32.50 20.11 17.82
CA ARG A 216 32.74 18.65 17.96
C ARG A 216 33.29 18.35 19.34
N GLU A 217 34.22 19.16 19.84
CA GLU A 217 34.79 19.01 21.18
C GLU A 217 33.73 19.17 22.28
N LYS A 218 32.87 20.18 22.21
CA LYS A 218 31.75 20.37 23.16
C LYS A 218 30.81 19.17 23.16
N ILE A 219 30.41 18.68 21.99
CA ILE A 219 29.54 17.50 21.88
C ILE A 219 30.23 16.25 22.45
N MET A 220 31.52 16.08 22.21
CA MET A 220 32.30 14.98 22.79
C MET A 220 32.37 15.07 24.32
N LYS A 221 32.59 16.26 24.90
CA LYS A 221 32.57 16.42 26.36
C LYS A 221 31.21 16.06 26.98
N ILE A 222 30.10 16.46 26.35
CA ILE A 222 28.75 16.04 26.76
C ILE A 222 28.60 14.52 26.66
N ARG A 223 29.06 13.92 25.55
CA ARG A 223 29.00 12.45 25.35
C ARG A 223 29.80 11.69 26.41
N MET A 224 30.98 12.20 26.77
CA MET A 224 31.88 11.59 27.75
C MET A 224 31.50 11.90 29.20
N GLY A 225 30.49 12.76 29.43
CA GLY A 225 30.07 13.16 30.79
C GLY A 225 31.07 14.10 31.49
N GLU A 226 31.88 14.82 30.71
CA GLU A 226 32.89 15.77 31.21
C GLU A 226 32.31 17.17 31.44
N GLU A 227 31.11 17.45 30.94
CA GLU A 227 30.38 18.70 31.17
C GLU A 227 29.50 18.60 32.43
N ASP A 228 29.36 19.71 33.16
CA ASP A 228 28.41 19.79 34.26
C ASP A 228 26.98 19.53 33.75
N LEU A 229 26.30 18.58 34.38
CA LEU A 229 24.99 18.12 33.94
C LEU A 229 23.94 19.24 34.01
N THR A 230 23.97 20.03 35.08
CA THR A 230 22.98 21.10 35.31
C THR A 230 23.17 22.23 34.30
N ALA A 231 24.41 22.65 34.08
CA ALA A 231 24.77 23.64 33.08
C ALA A 231 24.43 23.16 31.66
N THR A 232 24.74 21.91 31.33
CA THR A 232 24.44 21.31 30.02
C THR A 232 22.93 21.27 29.73
N LEU A 233 22.12 20.88 30.72
CA LEU A 233 20.66 20.88 30.59
C LEU A 233 20.13 22.30 30.37
N ALA A 234 20.61 23.28 31.14
CA ALA A 234 20.21 24.67 31.00
C ALA A 234 20.58 25.24 29.62
N GLU A 235 21.77 24.94 29.12
CA GLU A 235 22.27 25.34 27.81
C GLU A 235 21.42 24.73 26.67
N ILE A 236 21.18 23.42 26.71
CA ILE A 236 20.31 22.73 25.74
C ILE A 236 18.89 23.32 25.75
N GLN A 237 18.33 23.58 26.94
CA GLN A 237 17.00 24.18 27.07
C GLN A 237 16.96 25.59 26.49
N GLN A 238 17.99 26.39 26.74
CA GLN A 238 18.11 27.74 26.18
C GLN A 238 18.21 27.70 24.65
N LEU A 239 19.05 26.81 24.10
CA LEU A 239 19.22 26.64 22.66
C LEU A 239 17.91 26.15 22.00
N PHE A 240 17.19 25.24 22.64
CA PHE A 240 15.86 24.80 22.20
C PHE A 240 14.89 25.97 22.09
N ASN A 241 14.80 26.80 23.15
CA ASN A 241 13.90 27.95 23.18
C ASN A 241 14.24 28.99 22.10
N GLN A 242 15.54 29.22 21.86
CA GLN A 242 16.01 30.10 20.78
C GLN A 242 15.59 29.57 19.41
N CYS A 243 15.87 28.29 19.13
CA CYS A 243 15.48 27.66 17.86
C CYS A 243 13.96 27.69 17.67
N TYR A 244 13.19 27.37 18.73
CA TYR A 244 11.74 27.38 18.67
C TYR A 244 11.17 28.76 18.39
N THR A 245 11.68 29.81 19.06
CA THR A 245 11.27 31.20 18.84
C THR A 245 11.57 31.63 17.41
N ARG A 246 12.81 31.39 16.95
CA ARG A 246 13.23 31.72 15.59
C ARG A 246 12.41 30.97 14.54
N PHE A 247 12.05 29.72 14.82
CA PHE A 247 11.20 28.94 13.92
C PHE A 247 9.79 29.52 13.79
N GLN A 248 9.19 30.06 14.86
CA GLN A 248 7.91 30.78 14.74
C GLN A 248 8.04 31.99 13.83
N GLU A 249 9.10 32.79 13.96
CA GLU A 249 9.34 33.93 13.07
C GLU A 249 9.49 33.51 11.61
N VAL A 250 10.22 32.41 11.35
CA VAL A 250 10.42 31.85 10.01
C VAL A 250 9.08 31.40 9.40
N LYS A 251 8.21 30.77 10.21
CA LYS A 251 6.86 30.36 9.79
C LYS A 251 5.99 31.57 9.44
N GLU A 252 5.92 32.56 10.34
CA GLU A 252 5.12 33.77 10.15
C GLU A 252 5.57 34.59 8.93
N LYS A 253 6.88 34.75 8.75
CA LYS A 253 7.47 35.52 7.65
C LYS A 253 7.67 34.70 6.37
N LYS A 254 7.31 33.41 6.37
CA LYS A 254 7.49 32.46 5.25
C LYS A 254 8.89 32.50 4.63
N LEU A 255 9.93 32.54 5.47
CA LEU A 255 11.32 32.66 5.03
C LEU A 255 11.88 31.36 4.43
N ILE A 256 11.30 30.23 4.81
CA ILE A 256 11.64 28.88 4.33
C ILE A 256 10.35 28.24 3.80
N GLN A 257 10.43 27.43 2.74
CA GLN A 257 9.29 26.71 2.21
C GLN A 257 8.68 25.75 3.25
N GLU A 258 7.35 25.61 3.23
CA GLU A 258 6.64 24.82 4.24
C GLU A 258 6.97 23.34 4.14
N ASN A 259 6.87 22.79 2.93
CA ASN A 259 7.15 21.40 2.58
C ASN A 259 8.07 21.31 1.36
N LEU A 260 8.79 20.20 1.24
CA LEU A 260 9.50 19.86 0.01
C LEU A 260 8.51 19.75 -1.15
N ASN A 261 8.91 20.16 -2.36
CA ASN A 261 8.11 19.88 -3.54
C ASN A 261 8.14 18.38 -3.86
N ILE A 262 7.08 17.66 -3.48
CA ILE A 262 6.93 16.22 -3.69
C ILE A 262 7.09 15.81 -5.16
N LYS A 263 6.79 16.70 -6.11
CA LYS A 263 6.97 16.44 -7.54
C LYS A 263 8.44 16.14 -7.88
N VAL A 264 9.39 16.81 -7.22
CA VAL A 264 10.83 16.57 -7.43
C VAL A 264 11.19 15.14 -7.06
N LEU A 265 10.70 14.64 -5.92
CA LEU A 265 10.92 13.25 -5.49
C LEU A 265 10.20 12.26 -6.41
N ASN A 266 8.95 12.56 -6.79
CA ASN A 266 8.18 11.71 -7.69
C ASN A 266 8.88 11.53 -9.05
N ASP A 267 9.27 12.64 -9.68
CA ASP A 267 9.89 12.64 -11.00
C ASP A 267 11.27 11.96 -10.94
N TRP A 268 12.00 12.14 -9.84
CA TRP A 268 13.25 11.43 -9.59
C TRP A 268 13.03 9.92 -9.42
N LEU A 269 12.03 9.50 -8.63
CA LEU A 269 11.70 8.08 -8.43
C LEU A 269 11.34 7.40 -9.76
N ILE A 270 10.51 8.04 -10.59
CA ILE A 270 10.16 7.53 -11.92
C ILE A 270 11.43 7.31 -12.76
N LYS A 271 12.39 8.25 -12.73
CA LYS A 271 13.67 8.10 -13.43
C LYS A 271 14.50 6.94 -12.89
N VAL A 272 14.59 6.78 -11.56
CA VAL A 272 15.29 5.64 -10.93
C VAL A 272 14.72 4.32 -11.43
N ARG A 273 13.39 4.17 -11.44
CA ARG A 273 12.71 2.95 -11.90
C ARG A 273 12.89 2.72 -13.39
N LYS A 274 12.77 3.76 -14.23
CA LYS A 274 13.05 3.67 -15.67
C LYS A 274 14.49 3.23 -15.95
N GLN A 275 15.46 3.75 -15.20
CA GLN A 275 16.86 3.34 -15.35
C GLN A 275 17.06 1.89 -14.92
N SER A 276 16.46 1.46 -13.81
CA SER A 276 16.48 0.06 -13.37
C SER A 276 15.89 -0.87 -14.44
N TYR A 277 14.76 -0.49 -15.03
CA TYR A 277 14.14 -1.18 -16.15
C TYR A 277 15.10 -1.32 -17.35
N LEU A 278 15.67 -0.22 -17.82
CA LEU A 278 16.60 -0.20 -18.97
C LEU A 278 17.83 -1.07 -18.71
N GLN A 279 18.38 -1.05 -17.50
CA GLN A 279 19.52 -1.88 -17.11
C GLN A 279 19.18 -3.36 -17.18
N LYS A 280 18.01 -3.77 -16.67
CA LYS A 280 17.57 -5.17 -16.71
C LYS A 280 17.34 -5.65 -18.14
N GLU A 281 16.70 -4.85 -18.98
CA GLU A 281 16.48 -5.20 -20.39
C GLU A 281 17.81 -5.32 -21.15
N ALA A 282 18.78 -4.44 -20.90
CA ALA A 282 20.11 -4.52 -21.50
C ALA A 282 20.88 -5.79 -21.08
N SER A 283 20.72 -6.23 -19.83
CA SER A 283 21.36 -7.47 -19.33
C SER A 283 20.73 -8.74 -19.89
N SER A 284 19.50 -8.70 -20.38
CA SER A 284 18.77 -9.88 -20.90
C SER A 284 19.24 -10.40 -22.28
N LEU A 285 20.40 -9.95 -22.79
CA LEU A 285 21.02 -10.40 -24.05
C LEU A 285 20.08 -10.36 -25.28
N GLY A 286 19.08 -9.47 -25.28
CA GLY A 286 18.12 -9.37 -26.38
C GLY A 286 17.06 -10.48 -26.42
N ILE A 287 17.00 -11.36 -25.41
CA ILE A 287 15.84 -12.21 -25.15
C ILE A 287 14.75 -11.30 -24.58
N THR A 288 14.21 -10.43 -25.42
CA THR A 288 13.02 -9.66 -25.07
C THR A 288 11.89 -10.67 -24.90
N SER A 289 11.35 -10.78 -23.68
CA SER A 289 10.02 -11.37 -23.51
C SER A 289 9.11 -10.61 -24.46
N GLY A 290 8.58 -11.27 -25.51
CA GLY A 290 7.90 -10.58 -26.60
C GLY A 290 6.89 -9.58 -26.06
N LYS A 291 7.07 -8.29 -26.39
CA LYS A 291 6.19 -7.21 -25.91
C LYS A 291 4.89 -7.22 -26.69
N TYR A 292 3.83 -6.71 -26.08
CA TYR A 292 2.61 -6.35 -26.80
C TYR A 292 2.87 -5.08 -27.63
N THR A 293 2.28 -5.05 -28.81
CA THR A 293 2.25 -3.89 -29.70
C THR A 293 1.05 -3.01 -29.37
N ASP A 294 1.03 -1.76 -29.85
CA ASP A 294 -0.14 -0.88 -29.65
C ASP A 294 -1.43 -1.51 -30.19
N ALA A 295 -1.37 -2.25 -31.31
CA ALA A 295 -2.49 -2.97 -31.88
C ALA A 295 -3.07 -4.05 -30.95
N ASP A 296 -2.25 -4.64 -30.07
CA ASP A 296 -2.74 -5.64 -29.11
C ASP A 296 -3.57 -5.01 -27.97
N PHE A 297 -3.44 -3.69 -27.74
CA PHE A 297 -4.24 -2.91 -26.79
C PHE A 297 -5.51 -2.32 -27.41
N GLU A 298 -5.65 -2.37 -28.74
CA GLU A 298 -6.82 -1.83 -29.42
C GLU A 298 -8.06 -2.69 -29.15
N ILE A 299 -9.18 -2.01 -28.95
CA ILE A 299 -10.49 -2.64 -28.85
C ILE A 299 -11.07 -2.72 -30.25
N SER A 300 -11.27 -3.94 -30.74
CA SER A 300 -11.98 -4.18 -32.00
C SER A 300 -13.49 -4.25 -31.78
N ASP A 301 -14.26 -3.68 -32.72
CA ASP A 301 -15.68 -3.95 -32.94
C ASP A 301 -16.62 -3.72 -31.73
N ILE A 302 -16.87 -2.46 -31.36
CA ILE A 302 -17.94 -2.13 -30.41
C ILE A 302 -19.30 -2.35 -31.07
N LYS A 303 -19.95 -3.48 -30.74
CA LYS A 303 -21.15 -3.98 -31.45
C LYS A 303 -22.47 -3.31 -31.05
N SER A 304 -22.49 -2.57 -29.94
CA SER A 304 -23.70 -2.03 -29.31
C SER A 304 -23.55 -0.56 -28.95
N TYR A 305 -24.62 0.21 -29.11
CA TYR A 305 -24.67 1.62 -28.72
C TYR A 305 -24.46 1.81 -27.21
N ASN A 306 -25.06 0.95 -26.38
CA ASN A 306 -24.88 1.01 -24.92
C ASN A 306 -23.43 0.75 -24.53
N LEU A 307 -22.78 -0.21 -25.20
CA LEU A 307 -21.37 -0.52 -24.99
C LEU A 307 -20.47 0.66 -25.39
N LEU A 308 -20.79 1.34 -26.50
CA LEU A 308 -20.10 2.56 -26.91
C LEU A 308 -20.25 3.70 -25.90
N LYS A 309 -21.46 3.88 -25.33
CA LYS A 309 -21.73 4.86 -24.27
C LYS A 309 -20.89 4.57 -23.02
N VAL A 310 -20.81 3.31 -22.60
CA VAL A 310 -20.00 2.88 -21.45
C VAL A 310 -18.50 3.04 -21.72
N TYR A 311 -18.04 2.69 -22.92
CA TYR A 311 -16.65 2.90 -23.33
C TYR A 311 -16.25 4.38 -23.25
N ASN A 312 -17.07 5.27 -23.82
CA ASN A 312 -16.83 6.71 -23.78
C ASN A 312 -16.89 7.25 -22.34
N HIS A 313 -17.79 6.71 -21.50
CA HIS A 313 -17.83 7.05 -20.08
C HIS A 313 -16.54 6.64 -19.36
N PHE A 314 -16.03 5.43 -19.60
CA PHE A 314 -14.74 5.00 -19.04
C PHE A 314 -13.57 5.86 -19.52
N GLN A 315 -13.53 6.25 -20.80
CA GLN A 315 -12.52 7.18 -21.30
C GLN A 315 -12.60 8.53 -20.57
N SER A 316 -13.80 9.08 -20.38
CA SER A 316 -14.00 10.31 -19.60
C SER A 316 -13.53 10.17 -18.15
N LEU A 317 -13.80 9.03 -17.51
CA LEU A 317 -13.31 8.74 -16.16
C LEU A 317 -11.78 8.70 -16.11
N LEU A 318 -11.12 8.07 -17.07
CA LEU A 318 -9.65 8.02 -17.13
C LEU A 318 -9.04 9.42 -17.32
N THR A 319 -9.60 10.24 -18.21
CA THR A 319 -9.18 11.64 -18.40
C THR A 319 -9.39 12.47 -17.13
N LYS A 320 -10.55 12.36 -16.48
CA LYS A 320 -10.86 13.04 -15.21
C LYS A 320 -9.82 12.70 -14.13
N HIS A 321 -9.33 11.46 -14.12
CA HIS A 321 -8.33 11.00 -13.14
C HIS A 321 -6.88 11.20 -13.58
N LYS A 322 -6.62 11.98 -14.65
CA LYS A 322 -5.28 12.25 -15.19
C LYS A 322 -4.49 10.99 -15.56
N LEU A 323 -5.19 9.93 -15.97
CA LEU A 323 -4.59 8.66 -16.40
C LEU A 323 -4.43 8.62 -17.91
N GLU A 324 -3.89 9.70 -18.49
CA GLU A 324 -3.61 9.78 -19.91
C GLU A 324 -2.61 8.69 -20.31
N GLY A 325 -2.99 7.87 -21.31
CA GLY A 325 -2.20 6.71 -21.72
C GLY A 325 -2.62 5.39 -21.07
N ALA A 326 -3.57 5.38 -20.13
CA ALA A 326 -4.25 4.16 -19.70
C ALA A 326 -4.90 3.46 -20.91
N ARG A 327 -5.02 2.13 -20.82
CA ARG A 327 -5.66 1.30 -21.84
C ARG A 327 -6.74 0.44 -21.20
N ILE A 328 -7.94 0.46 -21.77
CA ILE A 328 -9.04 -0.43 -21.36
C ILE A 328 -8.82 -1.78 -22.03
N LEU A 329 -8.79 -2.85 -21.26
CA LEU A 329 -8.58 -4.21 -21.74
C LEU A 329 -9.88 -4.98 -21.92
N MET A 330 -10.88 -4.70 -21.08
CA MET A 330 -12.18 -5.36 -21.13
C MET A 330 -13.28 -4.44 -20.64
N ILE A 331 -14.46 -4.56 -21.25
CA ILE A 331 -15.74 -4.03 -20.77
C ILE A 331 -16.77 -5.14 -20.89
N LYS A 332 -17.50 -5.41 -19.81
CA LYS A 332 -18.54 -6.43 -19.76
C LYS A 332 -19.72 -5.97 -18.92
N ARG A 333 -20.93 -6.29 -19.38
CA ARG A 333 -22.14 -6.12 -18.56
C ARG A 333 -22.12 -7.08 -17.37
N SER A 334 -22.65 -6.62 -16.25
CA SER A 334 -22.67 -7.33 -14.98
C SER A 334 -24.06 -7.25 -14.35
N GLY A 335 -24.18 -7.72 -13.12
CA GLY A 335 -25.41 -7.66 -12.33
C GLY A 335 -26.53 -8.53 -12.90
N SER A 336 -27.77 -8.14 -12.59
CA SER A 336 -28.96 -8.98 -12.85
C SER A 336 -29.11 -9.36 -14.33
N VAL A 337 -28.70 -8.49 -15.25
CA VAL A 337 -28.83 -8.78 -16.70
C VAL A 337 -27.88 -9.89 -17.13
N SER A 338 -26.63 -9.88 -16.67
CA SER A 338 -25.65 -10.94 -16.95
C SER A 338 -26.10 -12.29 -16.36
N HIS A 339 -26.93 -12.28 -15.31
CA HIS A 339 -27.48 -13.48 -14.68
C HIS A 339 -28.80 -13.96 -15.30
N ASN A 340 -29.30 -13.30 -16.35
CA ASN A 340 -30.66 -13.43 -16.89
C ASN A 340 -31.78 -12.95 -15.94
N LEU A 341 -31.50 -12.48 -14.72
CA LEU A 341 -32.47 -12.18 -13.66
C LEU A 341 -33.11 -10.77 -13.75
N LYS A 342 -33.32 -10.25 -14.96
CA LYS A 342 -34.01 -8.96 -15.20
C LYS A 342 -35.54 -9.15 -15.06
N HIS A 343 -36.26 -8.11 -14.64
CA HIS A 343 -37.72 -8.12 -14.70
C HIS A 343 -38.20 -7.88 -16.14
N GLU A 344 -39.22 -8.59 -16.62
CA GLU A 344 -39.79 -8.34 -17.97
C GLU A 344 -40.30 -6.90 -18.10
N ASN A 345 -41.07 -6.43 -17.12
CA ASN A 345 -41.53 -5.04 -17.01
C ASN A 345 -40.46 -4.01 -16.59
N GLU A 346 -39.18 -4.37 -16.44
CA GLU A 346 -38.10 -3.38 -16.35
C GLU A 346 -37.82 -2.84 -17.76
N GLU A 347 -38.74 -2.04 -18.29
CA GLU A 347 -38.38 -1.09 -19.35
C GLU A 347 -37.21 -0.22 -18.83
N SER A 348 -36.30 0.15 -19.72
CA SER A 348 -35.07 0.89 -19.40
C SER A 348 -35.30 2.27 -18.76
N PHE A 349 -36.56 2.68 -18.63
CA PHE A 349 -37.00 3.97 -18.12
C PHE A 349 -37.81 3.79 -16.83
N ASP A 350 -37.30 4.30 -15.70
CA ASP A 350 -38.17 4.67 -14.58
C ASP A 350 -38.76 6.05 -14.92
N GLU A 351 -39.99 6.08 -15.44
CA GLU A 351 -40.70 7.34 -15.75
C GLU A 351 -40.83 8.27 -14.53
N GLU A 352 -40.97 7.71 -13.32
CA GLU A 352 -41.20 8.51 -12.11
C GLU A 352 -40.04 9.44 -11.74
N ASN A 353 -38.80 9.09 -12.10
CA ASN A 353 -37.63 9.90 -11.75
C ASN A 353 -36.85 10.43 -12.96
N GLY A 354 -37.21 10.05 -14.19
CA GLY A 354 -36.49 10.44 -15.40
C GLY A 354 -35.03 9.96 -15.44
N VAL A 355 -34.69 8.93 -14.66
CA VAL A 355 -33.34 8.37 -14.56
C VAL A 355 -33.36 7.00 -15.24
N GLU A 356 -32.61 6.84 -16.34
CA GLU A 356 -32.31 5.51 -16.91
C GLU A 356 -31.81 4.59 -15.78
N LYS A 357 -32.42 3.41 -15.62
CA LYS A 357 -32.02 2.46 -14.57
C LYS A 357 -30.52 2.19 -14.67
N LYS A 358 -29.84 2.23 -13.51
CA LYS A 358 -28.39 2.04 -13.40
C LYS A 358 -28.00 0.66 -13.93
N GLU A 359 -27.43 0.64 -15.12
CA GLU A 359 -26.79 -0.56 -15.64
C GLU A 359 -25.51 -0.87 -14.86
N ASP A 360 -25.31 -2.15 -14.57
CA ASP A 360 -24.10 -2.63 -13.93
C ASP A 360 -23.08 -3.03 -15.02
N TRP A 361 -21.94 -2.37 -15.04
CA TRP A 361 -20.85 -2.64 -15.99
C TRP A 361 -19.53 -2.77 -15.26
N ILE A 362 -18.72 -3.74 -15.65
CA ILE A 362 -17.37 -3.92 -15.18
C ILE A 362 -16.42 -3.64 -16.34
N GLY A 363 -15.47 -2.74 -16.12
CA GLY A 363 -14.35 -2.52 -17.00
C GLY A 363 -13.05 -2.86 -16.29
N VAL A 364 -12.04 -3.27 -17.05
CA VAL A 364 -10.68 -3.43 -16.57
C VAL A 364 -9.76 -2.58 -17.41
N TYR A 365 -8.96 -1.75 -16.76
CA TYR A 365 -7.94 -0.94 -17.40
C TYR A 365 -6.57 -1.25 -16.84
N VAL A 366 -5.54 -0.98 -17.63
CA VAL A 366 -4.17 -0.96 -17.17
C VAL A 366 -3.67 0.48 -17.15
N ALA A 367 -3.12 0.90 -16.02
CA ALA A 367 -2.59 2.24 -15.82
C ALA A 367 -1.25 2.42 -16.57
N PRO A 368 -0.87 3.66 -16.94
CA PRO A 368 0.46 3.95 -17.48
C PRO A 368 1.55 3.44 -16.53
N THR A 369 2.61 2.85 -17.04
CA THR A 369 3.64 2.24 -16.19
C THR A 369 4.37 3.27 -15.34
N GLU A 370 4.48 4.52 -15.81
CA GLU A 370 4.98 5.64 -15.02
C GLU A 370 4.16 5.89 -13.75
N SER A 371 2.85 5.65 -13.77
CA SER A 371 2.01 5.75 -12.57
C SER A 371 2.31 4.64 -11.55
N ILE A 372 2.79 3.48 -12.01
CA ILE A 372 3.24 2.40 -11.13
C ILE A 372 4.59 2.74 -10.49
N PHE A 373 5.44 3.48 -11.19
CA PHE A 373 6.72 3.96 -10.67
C PHE A 373 6.61 5.20 -9.79
N SER A 374 5.43 5.82 -9.78
CA SER A 374 5.17 7.09 -9.12
C SER A 374 4.91 6.93 -7.62
N LEU A 375 5.09 8.02 -6.86
CA LEU A 375 4.59 8.15 -5.49
C LEU A 375 3.05 8.24 -5.40
N TYR A 376 2.38 8.38 -6.57
CA TYR A 376 0.94 8.41 -6.72
C TYR A 376 0.49 7.13 -7.44
N PRO A 377 0.11 6.06 -6.71
CA PRO A 377 -0.38 4.86 -7.36
C PRO A 377 -1.68 5.17 -8.10
N PRO A 378 -1.98 4.47 -9.21
CA PRO A 378 -3.27 4.60 -9.86
C PRO A 378 -4.39 4.17 -8.90
N PRO A 379 -5.58 4.79 -8.98
CA PRO A 379 -6.76 4.32 -8.25
C PRO A 379 -7.00 2.83 -8.51
N ARG A 380 -7.25 2.05 -7.46
CA ARG A 380 -7.55 0.61 -7.61
C ARG A 380 -8.85 0.38 -8.37
N ARG A 381 -9.81 1.28 -8.19
CA ARG A 381 -11.13 1.30 -8.82
C ARG A 381 -11.53 2.74 -9.10
N ILE A 382 -12.23 2.95 -10.21
CA ILE A 382 -12.82 4.22 -10.60
C ILE A 382 -14.29 4.00 -10.95
N ASP A 383 -15.14 4.86 -10.42
CA ASP A 383 -16.55 4.99 -10.76
C ASP A 383 -16.94 6.47 -10.82
N SER A 384 -18.20 6.78 -11.16
CA SER A 384 -18.67 8.16 -11.26
C SER A 384 -18.59 8.95 -9.94
N THR A 385 -18.56 8.25 -8.79
CA THR A 385 -18.46 8.86 -7.45
C THR A 385 -17.03 9.00 -6.97
N THR A 386 -16.08 8.36 -7.65
CA THR A 386 -14.66 8.42 -7.30
C THR A 386 -14.17 9.85 -7.48
N VAL A 387 -13.61 10.39 -6.41
CA VAL A 387 -12.99 11.72 -6.37
C VAL A 387 -11.56 11.58 -6.86
N LEU A 388 -11.09 12.55 -7.63
CA LEU A 388 -9.71 12.57 -8.07
C LEU A 388 -8.80 12.66 -6.84
N CYS A 389 -8.02 11.60 -6.61
CA CYS A 389 -6.99 11.62 -5.59
C CYS A 389 -5.87 12.55 -6.06
N THR A 390 -5.78 13.72 -5.44
CA THR A 390 -4.64 14.65 -5.63
C THR A 390 -3.50 14.34 -4.67
N SER A 391 -3.77 13.50 -3.68
CA SER A 391 -2.91 13.23 -2.54
C SER A 391 -2.02 12.02 -2.84
N SER A 392 -0.73 12.09 -2.51
CA SER A 392 0.15 10.92 -2.65
C SER A 392 -0.22 9.82 -1.64
N LYS A 393 0.29 8.58 -1.83
CA LYS A 393 0.33 7.53 -0.77
C LYS A 393 0.85 8.06 0.57
N ILE A 394 1.62 9.14 0.52
CA ILE A 394 2.31 9.75 1.66
C ILE A 394 1.38 10.68 2.43
N GLU A 395 0.43 11.33 1.74
CA GLU A 395 -0.47 12.35 2.27
C GLU A 395 -1.77 11.76 2.82
N GLU A 396 -2.27 10.66 2.23
CA GLU A 396 -3.50 10.00 2.70
C GLU A 396 -3.26 8.55 3.15
N PRO A 397 -3.64 8.19 4.39
CA PRO A 397 -3.69 6.80 4.82
C PRO A 397 -4.82 6.05 4.10
N GLU A 398 -4.60 4.75 3.94
CA GLU A 398 -5.46 3.73 3.30
C GLU A 398 -6.94 4.12 3.18
N ASP A 399 -7.43 4.08 1.93
CA ASP A 399 -8.79 4.37 1.49
C ASP A 399 -9.84 3.87 2.51
N ASN A 400 -10.37 4.78 3.33
CA ASN A 400 -11.33 4.48 4.39
C ASN A 400 -12.74 4.14 3.84
N THR A 401 -12.91 4.03 2.53
CA THR A 401 -14.13 3.47 1.95
C THR A 401 -14.19 1.98 2.25
N ASN A 402 -14.62 1.64 3.47
CA ASN A 402 -14.89 0.29 3.97
C ASN A 402 -15.97 -0.48 3.19
N GLN A 403 -16.54 0.12 2.12
CA GLN A 403 -17.53 -0.54 1.30
C GLN A 403 -16.84 -1.56 0.39
N ARG A 404 -16.96 -2.83 0.77
CA ARG A 404 -16.45 -3.97 -0.01
C ARG A 404 -17.02 -3.94 -1.43
N ASP A 405 -16.15 -4.12 -2.42
CA ASP A 405 -16.51 -4.13 -3.85
C ASP A 405 -17.61 -5.12 -4.21
N THR A 406 -17.79 -6.15 -3.38
CA THR A 406 -18.85 -7.15 -3.48
C THR A 406 -20.26 -6.53 -3.60
N TYR A 407 -20.54 -5.40 -2.95
CA TYR A 407 -21.90 -4.83 -2.85
C TYR A 407 -22.16 -3.63 -3.75
N LEU A 408 -21.17 -3.22 -4.54
CA LEU A 408 -21.30 -2.02 -5.37
C LEU A 408 -22.06 -2.31 -6.66
N SER A 409 -22.99 -1.42 -7.00
CA SER A 409 -23.72 -1.40 -8.27
C SER A 409 -23.31 -0.20 -9.12
N GLY A 410 -23.51 -0.30 -10.41
CA GLY A 410 -23.23 0.72 -11.42
C GLY A 410 -22.03 0.36 -12.29
N ILE A 411 -21.47 1.40 -12.92
CA ILE A 411 -20.38 1.30 -13.87
C ILE A 411 -19.05 1.42 -13.11
N GLN A 412 -18.25 0.36 -13.12
CA GLN A 412 -17.02 0.24 -12.32
C GLN A 412 -15.83 -0.13 -13.19
N LEU A 413 -14.73 0.60 -13.03
CA LEU A 413 -13.50 0.43 -13.79
C LEU A 413 -12.36 0.04 -12.83
N PHE A 414 -11.84 -1.18 -12.94
CA PHE A 414 -10.80 -1.71 -12.06
C PHE A 414 -9.42 -1.63 -12.70
N GLU A 415 -8.40 -1.24 -11.93
CA GLU A 415 -7.02 -1.36 -12.36
C GLU A 415 -6.61 -2.84 -12.40
N LEU A 416 -5.91 -3.25 -13.45
CA LEU A 416 -5.60 -4.65 -13.75
C LEU A 416 -4.90 -5.38 -12.59
N GLY A 417 -3.92 -4.77 -11.95
CA GLY A 417 -3.23 -5.34 -10.80
C GLY A 417 -4.19 -5.58 -9.63
N TYR A 418 -5.06 -4.62 -9.33
CA TYR A 418 -6.10 -4.79 -8.31
C TYR A 418 -7.14 -5.84 -8.70
N PHE A 419 -7.55 -5.88 -9.96
CA PHE A 419 -8.47 -6.89 -10.49
C PHE A 419 -7.88 -8.30 -10.33
N ILE A 420 -6.59 -8.50 -10.61
CA ILE A 420 -5.88 -9.77 -10.38
C ILE A 420 -5.86 -10.13 -8.90
N GLN A 421 -5.68 -9.14 -8.00
CA GLN A 421 -5.77 -9.38 -6.56
C GLN A 421 -7.17 -9.87 -6.16
N LEU A 422 -8.24 -9.22 -6.64
CA LEU A 422 -9.61 -9.65 -6.41
C LEU A 422 -9.88 -11.06 -6.97
N LEU A 423 -9.35 -11.38 -8.16
CA LEU A 423 -9.46 -12.70 -8.76
C LEU A 423 -8.78 -13.78 -7.90
N SER A 424 -7.55 -13.53 -7.44
CA SER A 424 -6.79 -14.46 -6.59
C SER A 424 -7.41 -14.70 -5.22
N SER A 425 -8.13 -13.69 -4.69
CA SER A 425 -8.91 -13.81 -3.44
C SER A 425 -10.29 -14.44 -3.63
N GLY A 426 -10.65 -14.84 -4.87
CA GLY A 426 -11.90 -15.51 -5.19
C GLY A 426 -13.12 -14.59 -5.21
N ASN A 427 -12.96 -13.29 -5.51
CA ASN A 427 -14.11 -12.39 -5.61
C ASN A 427 -15.04 -12.83 -6.75
N HIS A 428 -16.25 -13.26 -6.42
CA HIS A 428 -17.18 -13.82 -7.40
C HIS A 428 -17.49 -12.88 -8.58
N ARG A 429 -17.58 -11.56 -8.37
CA ARG A 429 -17.90 -10.60 -9.43
C ARG A 429 -16.81 -10.55 -10.51
N VAL A 430 -15.56 -10.68 -10.07
CA VAL A 430 -14.40 -10.73 -10.94
C VAL A 430 -14.32 -12.09 -11.63
N VAL A 431 -14.60 -13.18 -10.92
CA VAL A 431 -14.66 -14.53 -11.53
C VAL A 431 -15.77 -14.62 -12.59
N GLU A 432 -16.95 -14.03 -12.37
CA GLU A 432 -18.04 -13.97 -13.35
C GLU A 432 -17.63 -13.34 -14.70
N CYS A 433 -16.54 -12.58 -14.75
CA CYS A 433 -16.01 -12.03 -16.00
C CYS A 433 -15.37 -13.10 -16.91
N PHE A 434 -15.06 -14.29 -16.40
CA PHE A 434 -14.41 -15.39 -17.13
C PHE A 434 -15.40 -16.51 -17.53
N TYR A 435 -16.48 -16.72 -16.77
CA TYR A 435 -17.39 -17.86 -16.95
C TYR A 435 -18.69 -17.55 -17.71
N ASP A 436 -18.93 -16.30 -18.09
CA ASP A 436 -20.14 -15.92 -18.82
C ASP A 436 -19.96 -16.11 -20.33
N LYS A 437 -20.64 -17.13 -20.87
CA LYS A 437 -20.55 -17.52 -22.28
C LYS A 437 -21.57 -16.81 -23.19
N ASN A 438 -22.61 -16.18 -22.63
CA ASN A 438 -23.77 -15.72 -23.41
C ASN A 438 -23.74 -14.21 -23.73
N SER A 439 -22.83 -13.44 -23.13
CA SER A 439 -22.78 -11.97 -23.26
C SER A 439 -21.99 -11.44 -24.47
N ALA A 440 -22.05 -12.09 -25.64
CA ALA A 440 -21.20 -11.73 -26.79
C ALA A 440 -21.49 -10.34 -27.42
N SER A 441 -22.70 -9.81 -27.25
CA SER A 441 -23.08 -8.44 -27.67
C SER A 441 -22.66 -7.36 -26.66
N ASP A 442 -22.51 -7.75 -25.40
CA ASP A 442 -22.27 -6.88 -24.24
C ASP A 442 -20.85 -7.06 -23.68
N LEU A 443 -19.94 -7.57 -24.51
CA LEU A 443 -18.54 -7.81 -24.19
C LEU A 443 -17.64 -7.15 -25.23
N VAL A 444 -16.69 -6.38 -24.74
CA VAL A 444 -15.56 -5.83 -25.50
C VAL A 444 -14.28 -6.29 -24.82
N GLU A 445 -13.33 -6.79 -25.61
CA GLU A 445 -12.07 -7.30 -25.10
C GLU A 445 -10.93 -7.13 -26.10
N THR A 446 -9.76 -6.83 -25.58
CA THR A 446 -8.52 -6.76 -26.37
C THR A 446 -7.92 -8.15 -26.56
N LYS A 447 -6.93 -8.26 -27.46
CA LYS A 447 -6.14 -9.50 -27.60
C LYS A 447 -5.43 -9.87 -26.30
N ILE A 448 -4.94 -8.87 -25.57
CA ILE A 448 -4.31 -9.05 -24.25
C ILE A 448 -5.29 -9.69 -23.25
N TRP A 449 -6.54 -9.24 -23.23
CA TRP A 449 -7.55 -9.84 -22.35
C TRP A 449 -7.83 -11.30 -22.71
N LYS A 450 -7.89 -11.62 -24.02
CA LYS A 450 -8.02 -13.01 -24.48
C LYS A 450 -6.85 -13.87 -24.03
N ASP A 451 -5.62 -13.36 -24.07
CA ASP A 451 -4.45 -14.05 -23.52
C ASP A 451 -4.60 -14.32 -22.02
N ILE A 452 -5.08 -13.33 -21.24
CA ILE A 452 -5.35 -13.49 -19.79
C ILE A 452 -6.40 -14.58 -19.56
N LYS A 453 -7.50 -14.58 -20.31
CA LYS A 453 -8.52 -15.63 -20.22
C LYS A 453 -7.96 -17.00 -20.61
N ASN A 454 -7.11 -17.09 -21.62
CA ASN A 454 -6.52 -18.36 -22.03
C ASN A 454 -5.55 -18.95 -20.98
N LEU A 455 -4.99 -18.13 -20.10
CA LEU A 455 -4.22 -18.63 -18.95
C LEU A 455 -5.09 -19.36 -17.92
N GLU A 456 -6.42 -19.13 -17.93
CA GLU A 456 -7.39 -19.88 -17.12
C GLU A 456 -7.33 -21.39 -17.39
N VAL A 457 -7.01 -21.80 -18.62
CA VAL A 457 -6.86 -23.22 -18.96
C VAL A 457 -5.88 -23.93 -18.02
N ASN A 458 -4.89 -23.19 -17.49
CA ASN A 458 -3.94 -23.67 -16.49
C ASN A 458 -4.28 -23.25 -15.05
N SER A 459 -5.13 -22.22 -14.87
CA SER A 459 -5.48 -21.64 -13.58
C SER A 459 -7.00 -21.75 -13.34
N ASN A 460 -7.42 -22.82 -12.68
CA ASN A 460 -8.82 -22.99 -12.32
C ASN A 460 -9.25 -21.91 -11.30
N PHE A 461 -9.94 -20.87 -11.78
CA PHE A 461 -10.47 -19.79 -10.92
C PHE A 461 -11.59 -20.29 -10.00
N LEU A 462 -12.16 -21.48 -10.24
CA LEU A 462 -13.07 -22.18 -9.32
C LEU A 462 -12.32 -22.73 -8.11
N SER A 463 -11.73 -21.80 -7.36
CA SER A 463 -10.89 -22.03 -6.21
C SER A 463 -11.72 -22.18 -4.93
N ILE A 464 -11.09 -22.75 -3.90
CA ILE A 464 -11.65 -22.74 -2.54
C ILE A 464 -11.93 -21.32 -2.03
N ASN A 465 -11.15 -20.33 -2.49
CA ASN A 465 -11.35 -18.93 -2.14
C ASN A 465 -12.68 -18.40 -2.68
N LEU A 466 -13.06 -18.77 -3.92
CA LEU A 466 -14.34 -18.42 -4.50
C LEU A 466 -15.52 -19.03 -3.73
N ILE A 467 -15.41 -20.33 -3.38
CA ILE A 467 -16.44 -21.02 -2.58
C ILE A 467 -16.64 -20.29 -1.25
N HIS A 468 -15.55 -19.95 -0.55
CA HIS A 468 -15.61 -19.20 0.70
C HIS A 468 -16.14 -17.78 0.52
N HIS A 469 -15.83 -17.11 -0.59
CA HIS A 469 -16.34 -15.77 -0.87
C HIS A 469 -17.86 -15.80 -1.04
N CYS A 470 -18.37 -16.66 -1.92
CA CYS A 470 -19.80 -16.86 -2.14
C CYS A 470 -20.52 -17.23 -0.84
N TRP A 471 -20.01 -18.22 -0.11
CA TRP A 471 -20.55 -18.64 1.19
C TRP A 471 -20.56 -17.50 2.22
N GLY A 472 -19.44 -16.79 2.38
CA GLY A 472 -19.28 -15.74 3.38
C GLY A 472 -20.17 -14.53 3.13
N VAL A 473 -20.34 -14.13 1.87
CA VAL A 473 -21.26 -13.05 1.46
C VAL A 473 -22.71 -13.47 1.72
N SER A 474 -23.08 -14.69 1.34
CA SER A 474 -24.42 -15.23 1.57
C SER A 474 -24.77 -15.24 3.06
N LYS A 475 -23.86 -15.76 3.89
CA LYS A 475 -23.99 -15.76 5.35
C LYS A 475 -24.17 -14.35 5.91
N GLY A 476 -23.31 -13.40 5.52
CA GLY A 476 -23.39 -12.02 6.01
C GLY A 476 -24.70 -11.33 5.65
N LEU A 477 -25.23 -11.58 4.45
CA LEU A 477 -26.54 -11.06 4.02
C LEU A 477 -27.70 -11.67 4.82
N VAL A 478 -27.69 -13.00 5.05
CA VAL A 478 -28.72 -13.68 5.84
C VAL A 478 -28.70 -13.27 7.31
N GLU A 479 -27.52 -13.13 7.92
CA GLU A 479 -27.40 -12.63 9.30
C GLU A 479 -27.93 -11.20 9.46
N LYS A 480 -27.73 -10.34 8.45
CA LYS A 480 -28.32 -8.99 8.40
C LYS A 480 -29.85 -9.05 8.42
N LEU A 481 -30.46 -10.02 7.72
CA LEU A 481 -31.90 -10.23 7.71
C LEU A 481 -32.43 -10.68 9.08
N GLN A 482 -31.72 -11.59 9.76
CA GLN A 482 -32.14 -12.13 11.06
C GLN A 482 -32.11 -11.09 12.19
N ARG A 483 -31.20 -10.11 12.13
CA ARG A 483 -31.14 -9.01 13.12
C ARG A 483 -32.29 -8.00 12.99
N SER A 484 -33.05 -8.04 11.90
CA SER A 484 -34.17 -7.13 11.68
C SER A 484 -35.33 -7.46 12.63
N PRO A 485 -36.04 -6.47 13.20
CA PRO A 485 -37.08 -6.70 14.22
C PRO A 485 -38.20 -7.65 13.76
N SER A 486 -38.47 -7.75 12.46
CA SER A 486 -39.45 -8.70 11.91
C SER A 486 -39.11 -10.19 12.11
N PHE A 487 -37.86 -10.54 12.44
CA PHE A 487 -37.46 -11.90 12.78
C PHE A 487 -37.57 -12.22 14.28
N SER A 488 -37.76 -11.20 15.13
CA SER A 488 -37.89 -11.31 16.58
C SER A 488 -39.25 -10.76 17.02
N PRO A 489 -40.32 -11.57 17.04
CA PRO A 489 -41.62 -11.12 17.52
C PRO A 489 -41.66 -10.74 19.01
N SER A 490 -40.58 -10.97 19.77
CA SER A 490 -40.57 -10.83 21.24
C SER A 490 -40.02 -9.49 21.78
N THR A 491 -39.70 -8.51 20.94
CA THR A 491 -39.24 -7.19 21.43
C THR A 491 -40.29 -6.11 21.13
N PRO A 492 -40.91 -5.48 22.15
CA PRO A 492 -41.84 -4.38 21.96
C PRO A 492 -41.18 -3.24 21.16
N LEU A 493 -41.87 -2.73 20.14
CA LEU A 493 -41.41 -1.58 19.37
C LEU A 493 -41.20 -0.38 20.30
N SER A 494 -39.97 0.12 20.41
CA SER A 494 -39.77 1.50 20.83
C SER A 494 -40.11 2.41 19.64
N PRO A 495 -40.94 3.46 19.81
CA PRO A 495 -41.45 4.26 18.70
C PRO A 495 -40.38 5.10 17.97
N ASN A 496 -39.12 5.07 18.40
CA ASN A 496 -38.03 5.85 17.80
C ASN A 496 -37.11 5.05 16.87
N THR A 497 -37.48 3.84 16.44
CA THR A 497 -36.65 3.08 15.49
C THR A 497 -37.01 3.39 14.04
N SER A 498 -36.40 4.45 13.52
CA SER A 498 -36.37 4.80 12.09
C SER A 498 -35.65 3.77 11.19
N ASN A 499 -35.36 2.56 11.70
CA ASN A 499 -34.49 1.55 11.06
C ASN A 499 -35.24 0.29 10.63
N VAL A 500 -36.54 0.37 10.31
CA VAL A 500 -37.23 -0.76 9.69
C VAL A 500 -36.76 -0.87 8.23
N ILE A 501 -35.85 -1.81 7.98
CA ILE A 501 -35.38 -2.13 6.62
C ILE A 501 -36.61 -2.51 5.75
N PRO A 502 -36.85 -1.81 4.62
CA PRO A 502 -37.98 -2.11 3.74
C PRO A 502 -37.96 -3.56 3.24
N LEU A 503 -39.16 -4.14 3.00
CA LEU A 503 -39.27 -5.51 2.49
C LEU A 503 -38.54 -5.68 1.15
N SER A 504 -38.51 -4.66 0.30
CA SER A 504 -37.77 -4.65 -0.96
C SER A 504 -36.26 -4.87 -0.78
N GLU A 505 -35.63 -4.20 0.19
CA GLU A 505 -34.21 -4.39 0.50
C GLU A 505 -33.93 -5.77 1.12
N LYS A 506 -34.87 -6.27 1.93
CA LYS A 506 -34.78 -7.63 2.49
C LYS A 506 -34.83 -8.69 1.38
N ARG A 507 -35.77 -8.56 0.44
CA ARG A 507 -35.88 -9.39 -0.77
C ARG A 507 -34.58 -9.37 -1.57
N LYS A 508 -34.02 -8.18 -1.83
CA LYS A 508 -32.74 -8.03 -2.55
C LYS A 508 -31.59 -8.75 -1.83
N SER A 509 -31.53 -8.65 -0.50
CA SER A 509 -30.50 -9.31 0.31
C SER A 509 -30.64 -10.83 0.27
N LEU A 510 -31.86 -11.36 0.40
CA LEU A 510 -32.14 -12.79 0.31
C LEU A 510 -31.85 -13.33 -1.09
N TYR A 511 -32.27 -12.61 -2.13
CA TYR A 511 -31.98 -12.92 -3.53
C TYR A 511 -30.48 -13.10 -3.77
N HIS A 512 -29.67 -12.12 -3.34
CA HIS A 512 -28.22 -12.20 -3.51
C HIS A 512 -27.60 -13.35 -2.70
N ALA A 513 -28.07 -13.56 -1.47
CA ALA A 513 -27.59 -14.67 -0.64
C ALA A 513 -27.92 -16.03 -1.25
N GLN A 514 -29.15 -16.22 -1.71
CA GLN A 514 -29.61 -17.46 -2.32
C GLN A 514 -28.82 -17.77 -3.61
N ARG A 515 -28.65 -16.78 -4.48
CA ARG A 515 -27.85 -16.94 -5.72
C ARG A 515 -26.41 -17.36 -5.41
N LEU A 516 -25.76 -16.66 -4.49
CA LEU A 516 -24.35 -16.94 -4.18
C LEU A 516 -24.15 -18.27 -3.47
N ILE A 517 -25.05 -18.68 -2.58
CA ILE A 517 -24.93 -19.99 -1.93
C ILE A 517 -25.14 -21.13 -2.93
N ASN A 518 -26.05 -20.96 -3.91
CA ASN A 518 -26.23 -21.91 -5.00
C ASN A 518 -24.93 -22.08 -5.81
N ARG A 519 -24.23 -20.97 -6.12
CA ARG A 519 -22.92 -21.03 -6.79
C ARG A 519 -21.87 -21.74 -5.96
N ALA A 520 -21.81 -21.48 -4.65
CA ALA A 520 -20.86 -22.16 -3.76
C ALA A 520 -21.10 -23.68 -3.75
N GLU A 521 -22.37 -24.10 -3.69
CA GLU A 521 -22.75 -25.51 -3.75
C GLU A 521 -22.49 -26.13 -5.12
N GLU A 522 -22.78 -25.43 -6.20
CA GLU A 522 -22.52 -25.88 -7.57
C GLU A 522 -21.03 -26.15 -7.81
N ILE A 523 -20.14 -25.27 -7.33
CA ILE A 523 -18.70 -25.48 -7.44
C ILE A 523 -18.28 -26.73 -6.66
N LEU A 524 -18.83 -26.94 -5.46
CA LEU A 524 -18.52 -28.09 -4.62
C LEU A 524 -18.97 -29.41 -5.26
N ASP A 525 -20.18 -29.43 -5.81
CA ASP A 525 -20.83 -30.65 -6.27
C ASP A 525 -20.51 -30.99 -7.73
N LYS A 526 -20.45 -29.97 -8.60
CA LYS A 526 -20.31 -30.12 -10.06
C LYS A 526 -18.99 -29.59 -10.63
N LYS A 527 -18.19 -28.85 -9.84
CA LYS A 527 -17.02 -28.10 -10.33
C LYS A 527 -17.35 -27.19 -11.52
N ASN A 528 -18.55 -26.60 -11.48
CA ASN A 528 -19.03 -25.66 -12.48
C ASN A 528 -19.38 -24.32 -11.81
N PHE A 529 -19.51 -23.28 -12.61
CA PHE A 529 -19.93 -21.96 -12.13
C PHE A 529 -20.83 -21.27 -13.15
N THR A 530 -22.14 -21.41 -12.95
CA THR A 530 -23.13 -20.82 -13.85
C THR A 530 -23.35 -19.34 -13.56
N VAL A 531 -22.97 -18.49 -14.51
CA VAL A 531 -23.24 -17.04 -14.44
C VAL A 531 -24.64 -16.73 -14.95
N TYR A 532 -24.96 -17.21 -16.16
CA TYR A 532 -26.23 -17.00 -16.85
C TYR A 532 -27.16 -18.19 -16.59
N LEU A 533 -28.31 -17.96 -15.98
CA LEU A 533 -29.30 -19.02 -15.73
C LEU A 533 -30.19 -19.20 -16.96
N ASP A 534 -30.02 -20.33 -17.64
CA ASP A 534 -30.81 -20.69 -18.82
C ASP A 534 -32.28 -20.95 -18.43
N GLU A 535 -33.19 -20.66 -19.36
CA GLU A 535 -34.63 -20.89 -19.18
C GLU A 535 -34.99 -22.37 -19.28
N ASP A 536 -34.17 -23.18 -19.96
CA ASP A 536 -34.41 -24.62 -20.08
C ASP A 536 -33.76 -25.41 -18.94
N ASP A 537 -32.45 -25.22 -18.71
CA ASP A 537 -31.67 -26.05 -17.77
C ASP A 537 -31.85 -25.64 -16.29
N ASP A 538 -31.95 -24.34 -16.00
CA ASP A 538 -31.93 -23.79 -14.63
C ASP A 538 -33.25 -23.09 -14.26
N SER A 539 -34.34 -23.41 -14.97
CA SER A 539 -35.67 -22.80 -14.82
C SER A 539 -36.15 -22.73 -13.37
N THR A 540 -35.92 -23.78 -12.58
CA THR A 540 -36.40 -23.86 -11.20
C THR A 540 -35.67 -22.87 -10.28
N GLU A 541 -34.34 -22.80 -10.38
CA GLU A 541 -33.53 -21.82 -9.63
C GLU A 541 -33.87 -20.41 -10.08
N ARG A 542 -33.92 -20.20 -11.40
CA ARG A 542 -34.26 -18.92 -12.02
C ARG A 542 -35.60 -18.39 -11.53
N ASN A 543 -36.64 -19.21 -11.57
CA ASN A 543 -37.99 -18.85 -11.13
C ASN A 543 -38.05 -18.55 -9.64
N LEU A 544 -37.31 -19.29 -8.80
CA LEU A 544 -37.21 -18.99 -7.38
C LEU A 544 -36.57 -17.62 -7.13
N LEU A 545 -35.46 -17.32 -7.81
CA LEU A 545 -34.76 -16.05 -7.66
C LEU A 545 -35.59 -14.87 -8.17
N LEU A 546 -36.27 -15.03 -9.31
CA LEU A 546 -37.21 -14.03 -9.83
C LEU A 546 -38.39 -13.83 -8.89
N ARG A 547 -38.94 -14.90 -8.31
CA ARG A 547 -39.99 -14.80 -7.28
C ARG A 547 -39.49 -14.00 -6.08
N ILE A 548 -38.32 -14.31 -5.52
CA ILE A 548 -37.79 -13.55 -4.37
C ILE A 548 -37.62 -12.06 -4.72
N LYS A 549 -37.13 -11.77 -5.92
CA LYS A 549 -36.78 -10.40 -6.32
C LYS A 549 -38.02 -9.56 -6.68
N ASN A 550 -38.93 -10.12 -7.46
CA ASN A 550 -39.92 -9.36 -8.25
C ASN A 550 -41.39 -9.66 -7.90
N SER A 551 -41.70 -10.78 -7.25
CA SER A 551 -43.09 -11.16 -6.96
C SER A 551 -43.79 -10.10 -6.11
N SER A 552 -44.95 -9.65 -6.61
CA SER A 552 -45.83 -8.71 -5.91
C SER A 552 -46.52 -9.37 -4.72
N ASP A 553 -46.77 -10.68 -4.80
CA ASP A 553 -47.33 -11.52 -3.75
C ASP A 553 -46.29 -11.97 -2.69
N PHE A 554 -45.02 -11.56 -2.82
CA PHE A 554 -43.97 -11.94 -1.90
C PHE A 554 -44.15 -11.29 -0.53
N ASN A 555 -44.62 -12.08 0.43
CA ASN A 555 -44.96 -11.61 1.78
C ASN A 555 -43.86 -11.92 2.81
N SER A 556 -44.05 -11.42 4.04
CA SER A 556 -43.07 -11.59 5.13
C SER A 556 -42.92 -13.05 5.58
N ASP A 557 -43.97 -13.88 5.49
CA ASP A 557 -43.90 -15.29 5.89
C ASP A 557 -43.05 -16.10 4.90
N GLN A 558 -43.20 -15.84 3.60
CA GLN A 558 -42.36 -16.41 2.55
C GLN A 558 -40.91 -15.97 2.72
N LEU A 559 -40.66 -14.70 3.05
CA LEU A 559 -39.32 -14.21 3.36
C LEU A 559 -38.68 -15.03 4.48
N VAL A 560 -39.40 -15.25 5.58
CA VAL A 560 -38.89 -16.00 6.75
C VAL A 560 -38.61 -17.46 6.39
N SER A 561 -39.53 -18.11 5.68
CA SER A 561 -39.39 -19.50 5.23
C SER A 561 -38.17 -19.68 4.33
N LEU A 562 -38.03 -18.85 3.29
CA LEU A 562 -36.93 -18.94 2.33
C LEU A 562 -35.58 -18.53 2.95
N THR A 563 -35.57 -17.55 3.85
CA THR A 563 -34.36 -17.20 4.62
C THR A 563 -33.91 -18.37 5.49
N THR A 564 -34.85 -19.09 6.12
CA THR A 564 -34.54 -20.30 6.91
C THR A 564 -34.00 -21.42 6.02
N SER A 565 -34.58 -21.63 4.84
CA SER A 565 -34.07 -22.58 3.84
C SER A 565 -32.65 -22.24 3.39
N CYS A 566 -32.41 -20.97 3.01
CA CYS A 566 -31.09 -20.47 2.63
C CYS A 566 -30.07 -20.66 3.76
N LEU A 567 -30.45 -20.38 5.01
CA LEU A 567 -29.58 -20.61 6.17
C LEU A 567 -29.21 -22.09 6.35
N ASN A 568 -30.16 -23.00 6.14
CA ASN A 568 -29.88 -24.45 6.19
C ASN A 568 -28.92 -24.89 5.08
N GLN A 569 -29.07 -24.33 3.87
CA GLN A 569 -28.12 -24.56 2.77
C GLN A 569 -26.73 -23.99 3.10
N ILE A 570 -26.65 -22.79 3.69
CA ILE A 570 -25.40 -22.17 4.16
C ILE A 570 -24.68 -23.08 5.17
N LYS A 571 -25.43 -23.72 6.09
CA LYS A 571 -24.89 -24.70 7.03
C LYS A 571 -24.39 -25.96 6.32
N SER A 572 -25.20 -26.53 5.41
CA SER A 572 -24.82 -27.70 4.60
C SER A 572 -23.54 -27.47 3.80
N VAL A 573 -23.45 -26.34 3.09
CA VAL A 573 -22.26 -25.93 2.33
C VAL A 573 -21.07 -25.73 3.26
N ASN A 574 -21.26 -25.11 4.43
CA ASN A 574 -20.18 -24.99 5.41
C ASN A 574 -19.69 -26.38 5.84
N ASP A 575 -20.57 -27.34 6.12
CA ASP A 575 -20.17 -28.69 6.51
C ASP A 575 -19.41 -29.42 5.37
N LYS A 576 -19.80 -29.22 4.10
CA LYS A 576 -19.04 -29.70 2.93
C LYS A 576 -17.64 -29.07 2.88
N ILE A 577 -17.54 -27.75 3.07
CA ILE A 577 -16.26 -27.02 3.12
C ILE A 577 -15.38 -27.52 4.27
N GLN A 578 -15.96 -27.74 5.46
CA GLN A 578 -15.23 -28.31 6.60
C GLN A 578 -14.81 -29.77 6.35
N LYS A 579 -15.58 -30.56 5.59
CA LYS A 579 -15.13 -31.91 5.21
C LYS A 579 -13.97 -31.91 4.22
N LEU A 580 -13.88 -30.89 3.37
CA LEU A 580 -12.69 -30.66 2.55
C LEU A 580 -11.47 -30.20 3.39
N SER A 581 -11.67 -29.77 4.66
CA SER A 581 -10.72 -29.00 5.48
C SER A 581 -9.48 -29.74 6.01
N ASN A 582 -9.00 -30.77 5.32
CA ASN A 582 -7.54 -30.93 5.28
C ASN A 582 -6.87 -29.73 4.56
N ILE A 583 -7.67 -28.85 3.95
CA ILE A 583 -7.26 -27.54 3.40
C ILE A 583 -7.10 -26.53 4.54
N SER A 584 -5.86 -26.32 4.94
CA SER A 584 -5.43 -25.33 5.93
C SER A 584 -5.57 -23.89 5.40
N SER A 585 -5.43 -22.89 6.28
CA SER A 585 -5.23 -21.49 5.86
C SER A 585 -4.02 -21.32 4.92
N ALA A 586 -3.05 -22.26 4.97
CA ALA A 586 -1.89 -22.26 4.08
C ALA A 586 -2.29 -22.63 2.64
N ASP A 587 -3.25 -23.53 2.43
CA ASP A 587 -3.68 -23.94 1.09
C ASP A 587 -4.46 -22.85 0.35
N LYS A 588 -5.28 -22.07 1.08
CA LYS A 588 -5.92 -20.86 0.54
C LYS A 588 -4.90 -19.86 0.03
N LYS A 589 -3.87 -19.64 0.85
CA LYS A 589 -2.74 -18.76 0.53
C LYS A 589 -1.92 -19.33 -0.63
N LEU A 590 -1.74 -20.64 -0.71
CA LEU A 590 -1.05 -21.31 -1.81
C LEU A 590 -1.80 -21.16 -3.13
N ASN A 591 -3.14 -21.32 -3.13
CA ASN A 591 -3.97 -21.09 -4.31
C ASN A 591 -3.91 -19.62 -4.76
N GLU A 592 -4.04 -18.68 -3.81
CA GLU A 592 -3.91 -17.25 -4.10
C GLU A 592 -2.55 -16.93 -4.73
N LEU A 593 -1.46 -17.46 -4.14
CA LEU A 593 -0.11 -17.30 -4.66
C LEU A 593 0.05 -17.95 -6.04
N SER A 594 -0.55 -19.11 -6.28
CA SER A 594 -0.51 -19.80 -7.57
C SER A 594 -1.18 -18.98 -8.67
N ILE A 595 -2.39 -18.47 -8.44
CA ILE A 595 -3.10 -17.60 -9.40
C ILE A 595 -2.29 -16.32 -9.66
N LYS A 596 -1.80 -15.68 -8.60
CA LYS A 596 -0.95 -14.48 -8.73
C LYS A 596 0.33 -14.76 -9.51
N GLN A 597 0.97 -15.91 -9.29
CA GLN A 597 2.20 -16.29 -9.99
C GLN A 597 1.92 -16.55 -11.49
N SER A 598 0.82 -17.23 -11.81
CA SER A 598 0.41 -17.46 -13.20
C SER A 598 0.12 -16.15 -13.94
N LEU A 599 -0.49 -15.17 -13.26
CA LEU A 599 -0.83 -13.87 -13.84
C LEU A 599 0.30 -12.82 -13.71
N LYS A 600 1.32 -13.07 -12.87
CA LYS A 600 2.48 -12.19 -12.67
C LYS A 600 3.22 -11.96 -13.98
N THR A 601 3.50 -13.04 -14.72
CA THR A 601 4.26 -12.96 -15.98
C THR A 601 3.55 -12.11 -17.03
N ILE A 602 2.24 -12.29 -17.21
CA ILE A 602 1.47 -11.50 -18.17
C ILE A 602 1.32 -10.04 -17.71
N LEU A 603 1.10 -9.79 -16.40
CA LEU A 603 1.02 -8.44 -15.85
C LEU A 603 2.32 -7.65 -16.08
N ILE A 604 3.47 -8.28 -15.80
CA ILE A 604 4.80 -7.70 -16.07
C ILE A 604 4.94 -7.40 -17.56
N LYS A 605 4.61 -8.37 -18.43
CA LYS A 605 4.69 -8.17 -19.89
C LYS A 605 3.82 -7.01 -20.37
N ILE A 606 2.59 -6.90 -19.88
CA ILE A 606 1.68 -5.78 -20.22
C ILE A 606 2.29 -4.45 -19.77
N ARG A 607 2.70 -4.34 -18.51
CA ARG A 607 3.27 -3.08 -17.98
C ARG A 607 4.59 -2.72 -18.67
N LYS A 608 5.48 -3.68 -18.99
CA LYS A 608 6.68 -3.43 -19.81
C LYS A 608 6.34 -2.89 -21.20
N SER A 609 5.24 -3.37 -21.79
CA SER A 609 4.78 -2.94 -23.12
C SER A 609 4.21 -1.52 -23.11
N MET A 610 3.79 -1.01 -21.94
CA MET A 610 3.27 0.35 -21.78
C MET A 610 4.32 1.39 -21.37
N ILE A 611 5.56 0.99 -21.06
CA ILE A 611 6.61 1.94 -20.67
C ILE A 611 6.96 2.83 -21.85
N LYS A 612 6.78 4.15 -21.69
CA LYS A 612 7.27 5.13 -22.66
C LYS A 612 8.73 5.45 -22.34
N ILE A 613 9.64 4.87 -23.11
CA ILE A 613 11.04 5.28 -23.13
C ILE A 613 11.14 6.47 -24.08
N ILE A 614 11.09 7.68 -23.53
CA ILE A 614 11.56 8.84 -24.28
C ILE A 614 13.09 8.75 -24.18
N VAL A 615 13.72 8.36 -25.29
CA VAL A 615 15.18 8.36 -25.44
C VAL A 615 15.68 9.80 -25.50
#